data_AF-A0A1H3UCF0-F1
#
_entry.id   AF-A0A1H3UCF0-F1
#
_cell.length_a   1.000
_cell.length_b   1.000
_cell.length_c   1.000
_cell.angle_alpha   90.00
_cell.angle_beta   90.00
_cell.angle_gamma   90.00
#
_symmetry.space_group_name_H-M   'P 1'
#
loop_
_entity.id
_entity.type
_entity.pdbx_description
1 polymer ?
#
loop_
_entity_poly.entity_id
_entity_poly.type
_entity_poly.pdbx_seq_one_letter_code
_entity_poly.pdbx_strand_id
1 'polypeptide(L)'
;MIKLSLLTIALFASMSANAAYKIYIPIEAKLGGSLPDNTLAWVGVPNGGVVGGGNGGNGSNPTTPEEPENPENPEKPEPKPERKLVTTLNFSVVPGETNSLFTSDRQNGFVLQTSTLAIKGALKHGQNYYVTNNGNECKYSAQVCIIDYNCFYLSDKLSGEYTLLSISPSQAKACLNVVTNHFTGTKSLSNVTIYDNPKTE
;
A
#
# COMPACT_ATOMS: atom_id res chain seq x y z
N MET A 1 31.60 33.54 -42.10
CA MET A 1 31.20 32.22 -42.65
C MET A 1 30.27 31.55 -41.66
N ILE A 2 28.96 31.85 -41.71
CA ILE A 2 27.92 31.32 -40.78
C ILE A 2 26.70 30.92 -41.62
N LYS A 3 26.89 30.05 -42.62
CA LYS A 3 25.78 29.64 -43.51
C LYS A 3 25.71 28.14 -43.79
N LEU A 4 26.59 27.33 -43.21
CA LEU A 4 26.62 25.87 -43.45
C LEU A 4 26.06 25.02 -42.30
N SER A 5 25.63 25.62 -41.19
CA SER A 5 25.18 24.88 -39.99
C SER A 5 23.64 24.74 -39.87
N LEU A 6 22.87 25.59 -40.54
CA LEU A 6 21.39 25.58 -40.42
C LEU A 6 20.71 24.55 -41.33
N LEU A 7 21.33 24.19 -42.47
CA LEU A 7 20.72 23.24 -43.41
C LEU A 7 20.77 21.79 -42.89
N THR A 8 21.75 21.47 -42.04
CA THR A 8 21.90 20.13 -41.44
C THR A 8 20.91 19.86 -40.30
N ILE A 9 20.37 20.89 -39.64
CA ILE A 9 19.39 20.73 -38.56
C ILE A 9 17.98 20.53 -39.14
N ALA A 10 17.68 21.11 -40.31
CA ALA A 10 16.37 21.00 -40.95
C ALA A 10 16.09 19.61 -41.56
N LEU A 11 17.13 18.82 -41.90
CA LEU A 11 16.94 17.48 -42.48
C LEU A 11 16.50 16.41 -41.47
N PHE A 12 16.58 16.66 -40.16
CA PHE A 12 16.15 15.69 -39.14
C PHE A 12 14.70 15.88 -38.69
N ALA A 13 14.01 16.94 -39.14
CA ALA A 13 12.64 17.22 -38.73
C ALA A 13 11.57 16.48 -39.56
N SER A 14 11.92 15.78 -40.64
CA SER A 14 10.97 15.04 -41.47
C SER A 14 10.94 13.54 -41.13
N MET A 15 11.06 13.19 -39.85
CA MET A 15 10.66 11.86 -39.42
C MET A 15 9.13 11.80 -39.44
N SER A 16 8.58 11.21 -40.50
CA SER A 16 7.18 10.79 -40.55
C SER A 16 6.93 9.88 -39.35
N ALA A 17 6.27 10.42 -38.33
CA ALA A 17 5.76 9.66 -37.22
C ALA A 17 4.68 8.71 -37.76
N ASN A 18 5.11 7.51 -38.17
CA ASN A 18 4.20 6.41 -38.44
C ASN A 18 3.63 5.97 -37.09
N ALA A 19 2.53 6.61 -36.68
CA ALA A 19 1.81 6.21 -35.49
C ALA A 19 1.17 4.84 -35.76
N ALA A 20 1.72 3.80 -35.14
CA ALA A 20 1.06 2.52 -35.07
C ALA A 20 -0.06 2.62 -34.03
N TYR A 21 -1.31 2.64 -34.50
CA TYR A 21 -2.47 2.65 -33.61
C TYR A 21 -2.87 1.22 -33.27
N LYS A 22 -3.06 0.94 -31.98
CA LYS A 22 -3.70 -0.28 -31.50
C LYS A 22 -5.17 0.01 -31.23
N ILE A 23 -6.05 -0.71 -31.91
CA ILE A 23 -7.50 -0.66 -31.68
C ILE A 23 -7.88 -1.94 -30.93
N TYR A 24 -8.49 -1.78 -29.76
CA TYR A 24 -9.06 -2.90 -29.00
C TYR A 24 -10.56 -2.96 -29.29
N ILE A 25 -11.00 -4.02 -29.97
CA ILE A 25 -12.41 -4.30 -30.22
C ILE A 25 -12.83 -5.43 -29.27
N PRO A 26 -13.68 -5.17 -28.26
CA PRO A 26 -14.19 -6.22 -27.41
C PRO A 26 -15.09 -7.14 -28.25
N ILE A 27 -14.71 -8.41 -28.39
CA ILE A 27 -15.58 -9.43 -28.96
C ILE A 27 -16.38 -10.08 -27.82
N GLU A 28 -17.71 -10.06 -27.92
CA GLU A 28 -18.62 -10.66 -26.93
C GLU A 28 -18.57 -12.20 -26.90
N ALA A 29 -17.64 -12.82 -27.63
CA ALA A 29 -17.46 -14.27 -27.64
C ALA A 29 -16.79 -14.72 -26.32
N LYS A 30 -17.62 -15.01 -25.32
CA LYS A 30 -17.24 -15.49 -23.97
C LYS A 30 -16.32 -16.72 -23.94
N LEU A 31 -16.11 -17.40 -25.08
CA LEU A 31 -15.30 -18.62 -25.22
C LEU A 31 -14.21 -18.51 -26.31
N GLY A 32 -14.01 -17.33 -26.91
CA GLY A 32 -13.18 -17.19 -28.10
C GLY A 32 -13.87 -17.75 -29.34
N GLY A 33 -13.85 -16.99 -30.43
CA GLY A 33 -14.41 -17.40 -31.71
C GLY A 33 -13.77 -16.59 -32.84
N SER A 34 -13.64 -17.18 -34.02
CA SER A 34 -13.17 -16.45 -35.19
C SER A 34 -14.23 -15.46 -35.64
N LEU A 35 -13.82 -14.23 -35.93
CA LEU A 35 -14.68 -13.30 -36.65
C LEU A 35 -15.01 -13.89 -38.03
N PRO A 36 -16.28 -13.86 -38.48
CA PRO A 36 -16.62 -14.25 -39.85
C PRO A 36 -15.80 -13.47 -40.89
N ASP A 37 -15.57 -14.07 -42.05
CA ASP A 37 -14.88 -13.43 -43.16
C ASP A 37 -15.50 -12.04 -43.47
N ASN A 38 -14.66 -11.04 -43.69
CA ASN A 38 -15.03 -9.64 -43.95
C ASN A 38 -15.67 -8.86 -42.78
N THR A 39 -15.58 -9.32 -41.53
CA THR A 39 -16.05 -8.54 -40.36
C THR A 39 -15.25 -7.26 -40.12
N LEU A 40 -14.00 -7.20 -40.60
CA LEU A 40 -13.15 -6.01 -40.56
C LEU A 40 -12.86 -5.56 -41.99
N ALA A 41 -13.38 -4.38 -42.35
CA ALA A 41 -13.08 -3.73 -43.62
C ALA A 41 -12.39 -2.40 -43.34
N TRP A 42 -11.20 -2.21 -43.90
CA TRP A 42 -10.52 -0.92 -43.89
C TRP A 42 -11.16 -0.04 -44.95
N VAL A 43 -12.04 0.88 -44.52
CA VAL A 43 -12.59 1.89 -45.42
C VAL A 43 -11.50 2.94 -45.65
N GLY A 44 -10.92 2.96 -46.86
CA GLY A 44 -9.95 3.97 -47.25
C GLY A 44 -10.56 5.38 -47.17
N VAL A 45 -9.78 6.33 -46.66
CA VAL A 45 -10.12 7.75 -46.64
C VAL A 45 -10.35 8.29 -48.07
N PRO A 46 -11.27 9.24 -48.31
CA PRO A 46 -11.70 9.62 -49.66
C PRO A 46 -10.65 10.36 -50.52
N ASN A 47 -9.40 10.50 -50.08
CA ASN A 47 -8.37 11.25 -50.80
C ASN A 47 -7.11 10.40 -51.08
N GLY A 48 -7.22 9.52 -52.08
CA GLY A 48 -6.13 9.29 -53.02
C GLY A 48 -5.15 8.15 -52.78
N GLY A 49 -5.42 7.21 -51.88
CA GLY A 49 -4.62 5.99 -51.74
C GLY A 49 -5.32 4.78 -52.34
N VAL A 50 -4.87 4.29 -53.50
CA VAL A 50 -5.39 3.08 -54.14
C VAL A 50 -5.09 1.87 -53.23
N VAL A 51 -6.11 1.29 -52.60
CA VAL A 51 -6.00 -0.03 -51.97
C VAL A 51 -6.21 -1.09 -53.05
N GLY A 52 -5.10 -1.48 -53.69
CA GLY A 52 -5.09 -2.56 -54.67
C GLY A 52 -5.53 -3.87 -54.05
N GLY A 53 -6.67 -4.40 -54.51
CA GLY A 53 -7.05 -5.79 -54.32
C GLY A 53 -6.13 -6.68 -55.14
N GLY A 54 -4.94 -6.96 -54.62
CA GLY A 54 -3.97 -7.87 -55.22
C GLY A 54 -4.28 -9.31 -54.83
N ASN A 55 -4.77 -10.10 -55.80
CA ASN A 55 -4.85 -11.55 -55.70
C ASN A 55 -3.42 -12.11 -55.89
N GLY A 56 -2.71 -12.37 -54.78
CA GLY A 56 -1.31 -12.82 -54.77
C GLY A 56 -1.21 -14.33 -54.61
N GLY A 57 -0.58 -15.00 -55.58
CA GLY A 57 -0.43 -16.44 -55.63
C GLY A 57 0.70 -17.03 -54.79
N ASN A 58 0.58 -18.36 -54.62
CA ASN A 58 1.61 -19.40 -54.51
C ASN A 58 2.92 -19.07 -53.77
N GLY A 59 2.99 -19.44 -52.49
CA GLY A 59 4.24 -19.49 -51.74
C GLY A 59 4.08 -20.38 -50.49
N SER A 60 4.77 -21.52 -50.51
CA SER A 60 5.21 -22.36 -49.37
C SER A 60 4.17 -22.80 -48.34
N ASN A 61 4.13 -24.11 -48.03
CA ASN A 61 3.39 -24.66 -46.89
C ASN A 61 3.60 -23.78 -45.64
N PRO A 62 2.53 -23.37 -44.93
CA PRO A 62 2.67 -22.64 -43.69
C PRO A 62 3.36 -23.57 -42.67
N THR A 63 4.56 -23.20 -42.23
CA THR A 63 5.09 -23.74 -40.98
C THR A 63 4.12 -23.34 -39.88
N THR A 64 3.60 -24.34 -39.16
CA THR A 64 2.79 -24.12 -37.96
C THR A 64 3.55 -23.16 -37.04
N PRO A 65 3.00 -21.97 -36.76
CA PRO A 65 3.59 -21.06 -35.79
C PRO A 65 3.70 -21.79 -34.44
N GLU A 66 4.82 -21.62 -33.74
CA GLU A 66 4.86 -22.01 -32.33
C GLU A 66 3.67 -21.34 -31.63
N GLU A 67 2.96 -22.13 -30.83
CA GLU A 67 1.85 -21.64 -30.04
C GLU A 67 2.38 -20.48 -29.20
N PRO A 68 1.88 -19.24 -29.38
CA PRO A 68 2.38 -18.12 -28.63
C PRO A 68 2.23 -18.44 -27.16
N GLU A 69 3.31 -18.28 -26.39
CA GLU A 69 3.24 -18.40 -24.94
C GLU A 69 2.07 -17.54 -24.48
N ASN A 70 1.11 -18.19 -23.83
CA ASN A 70 -0.10 -17.53 -23.36
C ASN A 70 0.36 -16.34 -22.53
N PRO A 71 0.02 -15.09 -22.91
CA PRO A 71 0.44 -13.93 -22.15
C PRO A 71 0.02 -14.15 -20.70
N GLU A 72 0.97 -14.11 -19.78
CA GLU A 72 0.66 -14.13 -18.35
C GLU A 72 -0.45 -13.12 -18.12
N ASN A 73 -1.60 -13.63 -17.69
CA ASN A 73 -2.74 -12.79 -17.37
C ASN A 73 -2.22 -11.75 -16.37
N PRO A 74 -2.28 -10.44 -16.67
CA PRO A 74 -1.77 -9.43 -15.76
C PRO A 74 -2.44 -9.66 -14.42
N GLU A 75 -1.62 -10.05 -13.44
CA GLU A 75 -2.07 -10.39 -12.11
C GLU A 75 -2.87 -9.19 -11.61
N LYS A 76 -4.18 -9.39 -11.46
CA LYS A 76 -5.10 -8.32 -11.07
C LYS A 76 -4.52 -7.74 -9.78
N PRO A 77 -4.22 -6.43 -9.70
CA PRO A 77 -3.55 -5.90 -8.54
C PRO A 77 -4.37 -6.28 -7.31
N GLU A 78 -3.76 -7.05 -6.41
CA GLU A 78 -4.43 -7.47 -5.19
C GLU A 78 -4.96 -6.22 -4.49
N PRO A 79 -6.24 -6.21 -4.06
CA PRO A 79 -6.78 -5.07 -3.35
C PRO A 79 -5.91 -4.83 -2.11
N LYS A 80 -5.27 -3.66 -2.04
CA LYS A 80 -4.48 -3.26 -0.87
C LYS A 80 -5.37 -3.40 0.38
N PRO A 81 -4.87 -4.01 1.47
CA PRO A 81 -5.66 -4.21 2.67
C PRO A 81 -6.18 -2.86 3.20
N GLU A 82 -7.48 -2.79 3.45
CA GLU A 82 -8.13 -1.60 3.97
C GLU A 82 -7.65 -1.30 5.39
N ARG A 83 -7.32 -0.03 5.66
CA ARG A 83 -6.85 0.41 6.97
C ARG A 83 -8.02 0.65 7.92
N LYS A 84 -8.06 -0.10 9.02
CA LYS A 84 -9.10 0.02 10.04
C LYS A 84 -8.56 0.63 11.33
N LEU A 85 -9.33 1.56 11.90
CA LEU A 85 -9.12 2.08 13.24
C LEU A 85 -9.44 0.98 14.27
N VAL A 86 -8.46 0.65 15.12
CA VAL A 86 -8.63 -0.27 16.25
C VAL A 86 -9.14 0.48 17.47
N THR A 87 -8.42 1.53 17.89
CA THR A 87 -8.79 2.34 19.06
C THR A 87 -8.05 3.67 19.12
N THR A 88 -8.55 4.59 19.96
CA THR A 88 -7.91 5.85 20.32
C THR A 88 -7.83 5.96 21.84
N LEU A 89 -6.65 6.26 22.37
CA LEU A 89 -6.35 6.23 23.80
C LEU A 89 -5.67 7.52 24.27
N ASN A 90 -5.94 7.86 25.52
CA ASN A 90 -5.30 8.96 26.24
C ASN A 90 -4.80 8.42 27.57
N PHE A 91 -3.53 8.66 27.87
CA PHE A 91 -2.85 8.15 29.06
C PHE A 91 -2.38 9.31 29.93
N SER A 92 -2.58 9.16 31.24
CA SER A 92 -2.07 10.09 32.24
C SER A 92 -1.52 9.34 33.44
N VAL A 93 -0.74 10.04 34.27
CA VAL A 93 -0.28 9.52 35.56
C VAL A 93 -1.48 9.20 36.45
N VAL A 94 -1.40 8.06 37.16
CA VAL A 94 -2.34 7.67 38.20
C VAL A 94 -1.60 7.68 39.54
N PRO A 95 -2.23 8.06 40.66
CA PRO A 95 -1.58 8.05 41.97
C PRO A 95 -0.99 6.67 42.30
N GLY A 96 0.28 6.64 42.71
CA GLY A 96 1.02 5.41 43.04
C GLY A 96 1.85 4.82 41.89
N GLU A 97 1.72 5.35 40.67
CA GLU A 97 2.41 4.84 39.47
C GLU A 97 3.41 5.87 38.94
N THR A 98 4.70 5.52 38.89
CA THR A 98 5.76 6.44 38.44
C THR A 98 6.34 6.08 37.07
N ASN A 99 6.25 4.80 36.69
CA ASN A 99 6.89 4.27 35.48
C ASN A 99 5.90 4.02 34.35
N SER A 100 4.60 4.17 34.62
CA SER A 100 3.53 3.87 33.68
C SER A 100 2.46 4.97 33.69
N LEU A 101 1.85 5.17 32.53
CA LEU A 101 0.66 5.99 32.34
C LEU A 101 -0.52 5.05 32.08
N PHE A 102 -1.73 5.46 32.47
CA PHE A 102 -2.93 4.65 32.28
C PHE A 102 -4.05 5.47 31.68
N THR A 103 -4.99 4.79 31.02
CA THR A 103 -6.29 5.38 30.67
C THR A 103 -7.10 5.69 31.93
N SER A 104 -8.07 6.60 31.82
CA SER A 104 -8.89 7.03 32.97
C SER A 104 -9.67 5.88 33.63
N ASP A 105 -10.11 4.91 32.84
CA ASP A 105 -10.76 3.67 33.26
C ASP A 105 -9.78 2.59 33.78
N ARG A 106 -8.48 2.89 33.75
CA ARG A 106 -7.36 2.02 34.13
C ARG A 106 -7.36 0.67 33.40
N GLN A 107 -8.00 0.58 32.24
CA GLN A 107 -8.02 -0.65 31.47
C GLN A 107 -6.77 -0.80 30.61
N ASN A 108 -6.15 0.28 30.16
CA ASN A 108 -4.97 0.26 29.29
C ASN A 108 -3.81 1.02 29.95
N GLY A 109 -2.59 0.61 29.62
CA GLY A 109 -1.36 1.19 30.16
C GLY A 109 -0.34 1.55 29.08
N PHE A 110 0.58 2.44 29.43
CA PHE A 110 1.77 2.78 28.65
C PHE A 110 2.98 2.84 29.56
N VAL A 111 4.00 2.04 29.27
CA VAL A 111 5.22 1.92 30.08
C VAL A 111 6.27 2.90 29.54
N LEU A 112 6.68 3.87 30.35
CA LEU A 112 7.57 4.94 29.92
C LEU A 112 8.97 4.44 29.54
N GLN A 113 9.50 3.48 30.29
CA GLN A 113 10.87 2.98 30.10
C GLN A 113 11.02 2.17 28.81
N THR A 114 10.06 1.29 28.54
CA THR A 114 10.10 0.37 27.39
C THR A 114 9.30 0.87 26.21
N SER A 115 8.55 1.97 26.36
CA SER A 115 7.60 2.50 25.38
C SER A 115 6.59 1.44 24.91
N THR A 116 6.18 0.55 25.82
CA THR A 116 5.23 -0.52 25.53
C THR A 116 3.80 -0.09 25.85
N LEU A 117 2.86 -0.35 24.96
CA LEU A 117 1.43 -0.16 25.23
C LEU A 117 0.84 -1.50 25.69
N ALA A 118 0.18 -1.50 26.84
CA ALA A 118 -0.61 -2.62 27.32
C ALA A 118 -2.09 -2.34 27.03
N ILE A 119 -2.63 -3.01 26.01
CA ILE A 119 -4.01 -2.80 25.55
C ILE A 119 -4.89 -3.95 26.05
N LYS A 120 -6.01 -3.61 26.69
CA LYS A 120 -6.96 -4.61 27.18
C LYS A 120 -7.68 -5.26 26.01
N GLY A 121 -7.77 -6.59 26.06
CA GLY A 121 -8.34 -7.40 25.00
C GLY A 121 -7.29 -7.95 24.03
N ALA A 122 -7.73 -8.96 23.29
CA ALA A 122 -6.90 -9.73 22.37
C ALA A 122 -6.85 -9.09 20.99
N LEU A 123 -5.77 -8.39 20.68
CA LEU A 123 -5.36 -8.17 19.30
C LEU A 123 -4.70 -9.44 18.76
N LYS A 124 -4.41 -9.54 17.46
CA LYS A 124 -3.82 -10.76 16.91
C LYS A 124 -2.34 -10.86 17.30
N HIS A 125 -1.98 -11.97 17.96
CA HIS A 125 -0.59 -12.25 18.31
C HIS A 125 0.29 -12.32 17.06
N GLY A 126 1.48 -11.70 17.11
CA GLY A 126 2.43 -11.66 16.00
C GLY A 126 2.06 -10.69 14.87
N GLN A 127 0.90 -10.04 14.93
CA GLN A 127 0.53 -9.00 13.96
C GLN A 127 1.23 -7.67 14.27
N ASN A 128 1.54 -6.92 13.21
CA ASN A 128 2.01 -5.55 13.34
C ASN A 128 0.82 -4.59 13.44
N TYR A 129 0.89 -3.64 14.35
CA TYR A 129 -0.06 -2.54 14.49
C TYR A 129 0.64 -1.21 14.29
N TYR A 130 -0.10 -0.24 13.76
CA TYR A 130 0.42 1.06 13.39
C TYR A 130 -0.11 2.08 14.38
N VAL A 131 0.78 2.55 15.26
CA VAL A 131 0.45 3.48 16.33
C VAL A 131 0.83 4.88 15.87
N THR A 132 -0.16 5.76 15.83
CA THR A 132 0.03 7.16 15.48
C THR A 132 -0.15 8.07 16.68
N ASN A 133 0.68 9.12 16.76
CA ASN A 133 0.47 10.20 17.70
C ASN A 133 0.88 11.53 17.07
N ASN A 134 -0.04 12.50 17.09
CA ASN A 134 0.16 13.84 16.54
C ASN A 134 0.72 13.86 15.10
N GLY A 135 0.27 12.94 14.25
CA GLY A 135 0.67 12.84 12.84
C GLY A 135 1.80 11.85 12.53
N ASN A 136 2.66 11.56 13.51
CA ASN A 136 3.73 10.57 13.35
C ASN A 136 3.21 9.15 13.53
N GLU A 137 3.80 8.16 12.85
CA GLU A 137 3.40 6.75 12.89
C GLU A 137 4.59 5.83 13.15
N CYS A 138 4.38 4.80 13.95
CA CYS A 138 5.32 3.71 14.17
C CYS A 138 4.65 2.36 14.05
N LYS A 139 5.42 1.37 13.61
CA LYS A 139 5.02 -0.03 13.57
C LYS A 139 5.41 -0.74 14.87
N TYR A 140 4.41 -1.22 15.60
CA TYR A 140 4.56 -2.01 16.81
C TYR A 140 4.25 -3.48 16.54
N SER A 141 4.95 -4.38 17.24
CA SER A 141 4.64 -5.81 17.21
C SER A 141 3.70 -6.17 18.36
N ALA A 142 2.63 -6.90 18.08
CA ALA A 142 1.69 -7.38 19.08
C ALA A 142 2.12 -8.71 19.68
N GLN A 143 2.18 -8.75 21.01
CA GLN A 143 2.32 -9.96 21.80
C GLN A 143 1.12 -10.06 22.74
N VAL A 144 0.22 -11.01 22.46
CA VAL A 144 -0.87 -11.35 23.37
C VAL A 144 -0.31 -12.12 24.56
N CYS A 145 -0.69 -11.70 25.77
CA CYS A 145 -0.28 -12.30 27.01
C CYS A 145 -1.44 -12.25 28.02
N ILE A 146 -1.35 -13.05 29.07
CA ILE A 146 -2.20 -12.94 30.25
C ILE A 146 -1.35 -12.30 31.34
N ILE A 147 -1.78 -11.14 31.85
CA ILE A 147 -1.13 -10.47 32.97
C ILE A 147 -1.20 -11.39 34.19
N ASP A 148 -0.09 -11.49 34.94
CA ASP A 148 0.17 -12.42 36.05
C ASP A 148 0.53 -13.87 35.71
N TYR A 149 0.61 -14.24 34.42
CA TYR A 149 1.04 -15.59 34.02
C TYR A 149 2.28 -15.57 33.11
N ASN A 150 2.18 -14.96 31.94
CA ASN A 150 3.23 -15.03 30.90
C ASN A 150 3.59 -13.65 30.33
N CYS A 151 3.22 -12.57 31.01
CA CYS A 151 3.45 -11.22 30.51
C CYS A 151 4.67 -10.56 31.14
N PHE A 152 5.57 -10.01 30.32
CA PHE A 152 6.73 -9.23 30.78
C PHE A 152 6.31 -7.90 31.46
N TYR A 153 5.04 -7.50 31.32
CA TYR A 153 4.46 -6.38 32.04
C TYR A 153 3.59 -6.89 33.19
N LEU A 154 4.06 -6.63 34.41
CA LEU A 154 3.33 -6.91 35.64
C LEU A 154 2.80 -5.59 36.20
N SER A 155 1.50 -5.51 36.41
CA SER A 155 0.86 -4.40 37.13
C SER A 155 -0.27 -5.01 37.95
N ASP A 156 -0.27 -4.78 39.26
CA ASP A 156 -1.32 -5.22 40.18
C ASP A 156 -2.68 -4.54 39.90
N LYS A 157 -2.71 -3.58 38.97
CA LYS A 157 -3.91 -2.84 38.56
C LYS A 157 -4.56 -3.39 37.30
N LEU A 158 -3.90 -4.29 36.58
CA LEU A 158 -4.41 -4.89 35.35
C LEU A 158 -4.58 -6.39 35.55
N SER A 159 -5.67 -6.97 35.05
CA SER A 159 -5.90 -8.42 35.11
C SER A 159 -6.65 -8.91 33.87
N GLY A 160 -6.32 -10.12 33.42
CA GLY A 160 -6.91 -10.75 32.24
C GLY A 160 -6.01 -10.74 31.01
N GLU A 161 -6.63 -10.86 29.83
CA GLU A 161 -5.94 -10.95 28.55
C GLU A 161 -5.61 -9.55 27.99
N TYR A 162 -4.34 -9.36 27.66
CA TYR A 162 -3.79 -8.11 27.17
C TYR A 162 -2.96 -8.34 25.92
N THR A 163 -2.89 -7.32 25.08
CA THR A 163 -1.90 -7.24 24.02
C THR A 163 -0.85 -6.21 24.38
N LEU A 164 0.40 -6.65 24.48
CA LEU A 164 1.55 -5.77 24.50
C LEU A 164 1.91 -5.37 23.08
N LEU A 165 1.83 -4.07 22.80
CA LEU A 165 2.42 -3.51 21.60
C LEU A 165 3.80 -2.98 21.98
N SER A 166 4.84 -3.59 21.40
CA SER A 166 6.23 -3.25 21.69
C SER A 166 6.98 -2.81 20.43
N ILE A 167 7.89 -1.86 20.64
CA ILE A 167 8.85 -1.35 19.67
C ILE A 167 10.11 -0.94 20.43
N SER A 168 11.23 -0.71 19.76
CA SER A 168 12.41 -0.15 20.42
C SER A 168 12.13 1.27 20.96
N PRO A 169 12.61 1.64 22.17
CA PRO A 169 12.36 2.97 22.73
C PRO A 169 12.87 4.14 21.87
N SER A 170 13.94 3.92 21.10
CA SER A 170 14.45 4.93 20.17
C SER A 170 13.49 5.21 19.02
N GLN A 171 12.86 4.16 18.46
CA GLN A 171 11.84 4.30 17.43
C GLN A 171 10.54 4.88 18.01
N ALA A 172 10.13 4.46 19.21
CA ALA A 172 8.95 5.00 19.87
C ALA A 172 9.02 6.53 20.05
N LYS A 173 10.18 7.08 20.42
CA LYS A 173 10.39 8.53 20.55
C LYS A 173 10.18 9.31 19.26
N ALA A 174 10.34 8.67 18.09
CA ALA A 174 10.11 9.33 16.81
C ALA A 174 8.61 9.52 16.51
N CYS A 175 7.73 8.73 17.14
CA CYS A 175 6.31 8.76 16.86
C CYS A 175 5.41 9.09 18.05
N LEU A 176 5.84 8.82 19.28
CA LEU A 176 5.08 9.12 20.50
C LEU A 176 5.66 10.35 21.18
N ASN A 177 4.79 11.32 21.45
CA ASN A 177 5.15 12.53 22.19
C ASN A 177 4.57 12.49 23.60
N VAL A 178 5.39 12.05 24.57
CA VAL A 178 5.04 12.12 25.99
C VAL A 178 5.29 13.55 26.47
N VAL A 179 4.22 14.24 26.84
CA VAL A 179 4.28 15.61 27.34
C VAL A 179 4.52 15.57 28.85
N THR A 180 5.47 16.38 29.32
CA THR A 180 5.70 16.59 30.75
C THR A 180 5.23 17.98 31.13
N ASN A 181 4.31 18.08 32.08
CA ASN A 181 3.87 19.35 32.63
C ASN A 181 5.01 19.97 33.44
N HIS A 182 5.47 21.15 33.04
CA HIS A 182 6.62 21.82 33.65
C HIS A 182 6.38 22.29 35.09
N PHE A 183 5.12 22.46 35.50
CA PHE A 183 4.74 22.93 36.83
C PHE A 183 4.54 21.78 37.82
N THR A 184 3.95 20.67 37.37
CA THR A 184 3.61 19.54 38.23
C THR A 184 4.53 18.33 38.07
N GLY A 185 5.40 18.33 37.04
CA GLY A 185 6.23 17.18 36.68
C GLY A 185 5.44 15.98 36.14
N THR A 186 4.12 16.09 36.01
CA THR A 186 3.25 14.99 35.57
C THR A 186 3.42 14.73 34.08
N LYS A 187 3.38 13.46 33.70
CA LYS A 187 3.50 13.02 32.32
C LYS A 187 2.13 12.65 31.75
N SER A 188 1.94 12.92 30.46
CA SER A 188 0.75 12.50 29.73
C SER A 188 1.10 12.13 28.29
N LEU A 189 0.29 11.25 27.72
CA LEU A 189 0.38 10.83 26.33
C LEU A 189 -1.05 10.78 25.78
N SER A 190 -1.42 11.79 25.01
CA SER A 190 -2.79 11.95 24.49
C SER A 190 -2.83 11.74 22.99
N ASN A 191 -4.00 11.39 22.45
CA ASN A 191 -4.24 11.15 21.02
C ASN A 191 -3.35 10.04 20.44
N VAL A 192 -3.25 8.91 21.15
CA VAL A 192 -2.62 7.70 20.62
C VAL A 192 -3.68 6.93 19.84
N THR A 193 -3.47 6.73 18.55
CA THR A 193 -4.41 6.04 17.68
C THR A 193 -3.76 4.78 17.11
N ILE A 194 -4.48 3.65 17.11
CA ILE A 194 -3.95 2.35 16.70
C ILE A 194 -4.72 1.86 15.47
N TYR A 195 -3.99 1.45 14.44
CA TYR A 195 -4.53 0.89 13.19
C TYR A 195 -3.96 -0.51 12.94
N ASP A 196 -4.71 -1.34 12.21
CA ASP A 196 -4.30 -2.70 11.84
C ASP A 196 -3.39 -2.78 10.59
N ASN A 197 -3.35 -1.71 9.80
CA ASN A 197 -2.60 -1.59 8.55
C ASN A 197 -1.91 -0.20 8.43
N PRO A 198 -0.85 -0.09 7.60
CA PRO A 198 -0.14 1.18 7.40
C PRO A 198 -1.03 2.22 6.73
N LYS A 199 -0.64 3.50 6.82
CA LYS A 199 -1.23 4.56 5.98
C LYS A 199 -1.10 4.17 4.49
N THR A 200 -2.21 4.23 3.77
CA THR A 200 -2.22 4.19 2.31
C THR A 200 -1.87 5.58 1.78
N GLU A 201 -0.79 5.66 1.00
CA GLU A 201 -0.40 6.84 0.22
C GLU A 201 -1.35 7.10 -0.96
#